data_AF-A0A812IXL7-F1
#
_entry.id   AF-A0A812IXL7-F1
#
_cell.length_a   1.000
_cell.length_b   1.000
_cell.length_c   1.000
_cell.angle_alpha   90.00
_cell.angle_beta   90.00
_cell.angle_gamma   90.00
#
_symmetry.space_group_name_H-M   'P 1'
#
loop_
_entity.id
_entity.type
_entity.pdbx_description
1 polymer ?
#
loop_
_entity_poly.entity_id
_entity_poly.type
_entity_poly.pdbx_seq_one_letter_code
_entity_poly.pdbx_strand_id
1 'polypeptide(L)'
;MSVVSMGIVTLTWCVLGFSWAFGNGGPIIGNFDYALFMNLDLKMWDESGLPALAFACFQMTFAIIASAIISGSLVERMRFSAYAAMLALWSLLIYAPLCHWVWGGGWIGELGALDFAGGTVVHISSGVSGYVAGFIVGPRRHVEK
;
A
#
# COMPACT_ATOMS: atom_id res chain seq x y z
N MET A 1 5.55 16.16 2.99
CA MET A 1 4.51 15.42 2.25
C MET A 1 4.35 13.99 2.75
N SER A 2 5.43 13.29 3.14
CA SER A 2 5.38 11.93 3.68
C SER A 2 4.42 11.72 4.86
N VAL A 3 4.38 12.64 5.84
CA VAL A 3 3.50 12.50 7.03
C VAL A 3 2.02 12.30 6.69
N VAL A 4 1.53 12.87 5.57
CA VAL A 4 0.13 12.70 5.17
C VAL A 4 -0.21 11.26 4.77
N SER A 5 0.79 10.44 4.39
CA SER A 5 0.56 9.04 4.07
C SER A 5 0.09 8.28 5.30
N MET A 6 0.59 8.61 6.50
CA MET A 6 0.10 7.99 7.74
C MET A 6 -1.40 8.18 7.91
N GLY A 7 -1.94 9.37 7.67
CA GLY A 7 -3.39 9.61 7.79
C GLY A 7 -4.19 8.94 6.67
N ILE A 8 -3.85 9.23 5.42
CA ILE A 8 -4.62 8.77 4.25
C ILE A 8 -4.57 7.26 4.11
N VAL A 9 -3.37 6.68 4.22
CA VAL A 9 -3.19 5.24 3.99
C VAL A 9 -3.84 4.45 5.11
N THR A 10 -3.73 4.89 6.37
CA THR A 10 -4.46 4.28 7.50
C THR A 10 -5.96 4.23 7.22
N LEU A 11 -6.56 5.34 6.77
CA LEU A 11 -7.99 5.35 6.45
C LEU A 11 -8.31 4.38 5.31
N THR A 12 -7.57 4.42 4.20
CA THR A 12 -7.82 3.50 3.09
C THR A 12 -7.60 2.03 3.46
N TRP A 13 -6.63 1.75 4.34
CA TRP A 13 -6.32 0.42 4.83
C TRP A 13 -7.45 -0.15 5.67
N CYS A 14 -7.96 0.65 6.62
CA CYS A 14 -9.12 0.28 7.43
C CYS A 14 -10.39 0.13 6.59
N VAL A 15 -10.61 1.01 5.62
CA VAL A 15 -11.81 1.00 4.78
C VAL A 15 -11.85 -0.24 3.89
N LEU A 16 -10.79 -0.51 3.12
CA LEU A 16 -10.76 -1.63 2.17
C LEU A 16 -9.39 -2.30 2.02
N GLY A 17 -8.29 -1.58 2.23
CA GLY A 17 -6.95 -2.05 1.86
C GLY A 17 -6.54 -3.36 2.53
N PHE A 18 -6.83 -3.53 3.83
CA PHE A 18 -6.56 -4.79 4.52
C PHE A 18 -7.38 -5.94 3.94
N SER A 19 -8.67 -5.72 3.69
CA SER A 19 -9.58 -6.74 3.14
C SER A 19 -9.19 -7.17 1.73
N TRP A 20 -8.74 -6.25 0.90
CA TRP A 20 -8.26 -6.55 -0.46
C TRP A 20 -6.89 -7.22 -0.46
N ALA A 21 -6.03 -6.90 0.51
CA ALA A 21 -4.72 -7.50 0.64
C ALA A 21 -4.78 -8.92 1.21
N PHE A 22 -5.56 -9.16 2.28
CA PHE A 22 -5.50 -10.38 3.08
C PHE A 22 -6.85 -11.10 3.25
N GLY A 23 -7.92 -10.62 2.61
CA GLY A 23 -9.20 -11.34 2.55
C GLY A 23 -9.10 -12.61 1.70
N ASN A 24 -9.89 -13.62 2.06
CA ASN A 24 -10.04 -14.85 1.28
C ASN A 24 -10.71 -14.55 -0.07
N GLY A 25 -9.90 -14.29 -1.09
CA GLY A 25 -10.32 -13.96 -2.44
C GLY A 25 -9.76 -14.91 -3.49
N GLY A 26 -9.76 -14.45 -4.74
CA GLY A 26 -9.14 -15.17 -5.85
C GLY A 26 -7.69 -14.73 -6.06
N PRO A 27 -6.98 -15.26 -7.08
CA PRO A 27 -5.55 -15.00 -7.26
C PRO A 27 -5.16 -13.51 -7.40
N ILE A 28 -6.10 -12.64 -7.78
CA ILE A 28 -5.85 -11.24 -8.14
C ILE A 28 -6.20 -10.27 -7.02
N ILE A 29 -7.17 -10.58 -6.17
CA ILE A 29 -7.61 -9.67 -5.12
C ILE A 29 -8.35 -10.46 -4.05
N GLY A 30 -8.26 -9.97 -2.81
CA GLY A 30 -9.04 -10.47 -1.69
C GLY A 30 -10.54 -10.22 -1.84
N ASN A 31 -11.19 -9.90 -0.73
CA ASN A 31 -12.65 -9.77 -0.66
C ASN A 31 -13.07 -8.55 0.16
N PHE A 32 -14.32 -8.48 0.60
CA PHE A 32 -14.85 -7.38 1.41
C PHE A 32 -15.10 -7.75 2.89
N ASP A 33 -14.68 -8.93 3.34
CA ASP A 33 -15.02 -9.45 4.66
C ASP A 33 -14.43 -8.59 5.78
N TYR A 34 -13.24 -8.02 5.58
CA TYR A 34 -12.57 -7.18 6.57
C TYR A 34 -12.72 -5.68 6.26
N ALA A 35 -13.63 -5.31 5.37
CA ALA A 35 -13.93 -3.90 5.11
C ALA A 35 -14.37 -3.19 6.39
N LEU A 36 -13.86 -1.98 6.62
CA LEU A 36 -14.06 -1.22 7.85
C LEU A 36 -13.63 -1.97 9.13
N PHE A 37 -12.80 -3.00 9.01
CA PHE A 37 -12.40 -3.92 10.09
C PHE A 37 -13.57 -4.65 10.78
N MET A 38 -14.74 -4.79 10.12
CA MET A 38 -15.95 -5.32 10.76
C MET A 38 -15.84 -6.77 11.25
N ASN A 39 -14.99 -7.60 10.62
CA ASN A 39 -14.80 -9.00 10.97
C ASN A 39 -13.37 -9.32 11.44
N LEU A 40 -12.63 -8.29 11.89
CA LEU A 40 -11.28 -8.47 12.41
C LEU A 40 -11.34 -8.76 13.92
N ASP A 41 -11.23 -10.03 14.30
CA ASP A 41 -11.25 -10.44 15.71
C ASP A 41 -9.85 -10.33 16.37
N LEU A 42 -9.73 -10.77 17.62
CA LEU A 42 -8.45 -10.82 18.34
C LEU A 42 -7.83 -12.23 18.34
N LYS A 43 -8.34 -13.14 17.51
CA LYS A 43 -7.75 -14.47 17.37
C LYS A 43 -6.46 -14.39 16.55
N MET A 44 -5.67 -15.45 16.62
CA MET A 44 -4.43 -15.54 15.85
C MET A 44 -4.74 -15.55 14.35
N TRP A 45 -3.98 -14.76 13.60
CA TRP A 45 -4.04 -14.68 12.15
C TRP A 45 -3.19 -15.79 11.55
N ASP A 46 -3.83 -16.79 10.96
CA ASP A 46 -3.18 -17.93 10.29
C ASP A 46 -1.98 -18.48 11.09
N GLU A 47 -0.87 -18.75 10.41
CA GLU A 47 0.39 -19.22 10.97
C GLU A 47 1.30 -18.08 11.47
N SER A 48 0.84 -16.83 11.45
CA SER A 48 1.68 -15.67 11.81
C SER A 48 2.06 -15.62 13.30
N GLY A 49 1.31 -16.30 14.16
CA GLY A 49 1.46 -16.23 15.62
C GLY A 49 1.07 -14.88 16.24
N LEU A 50 0.44 -13.99 15.46
CA LEU A 50 -0.01 -12.66 15.89
C LEU A 50 -1.55 -12.60 15.90
N PRO A 51 -2.17 -11.87 16.85
CA PRO A 51 -3.59 -11.52 16.77
C PRO A 51 -3.91 -10.78 15.46
N ALA A 52 -5.07 -11.02 14.86
CA ALA A 52 -5.47 -10.43 13.57
C ALA A 52 -5.36 -8.90 13.54
N LEU A 53 -5.78 -8.22 14.60
CA LEU A 53 -5.60 -6.78 14.72
C LEU A 53 -4.11 -6.36 14.73
N ALA A 54 -3.25 -7.11 15.43
CA ALA A 54 -1.82 -6.82 15.46
C ALA A 54 -1.17 -7.05 14.09
N PHE A 55 -1.54 -8.14 13.39
CA PHE A 55 -1.11 -8.42 12.03
C PHE A 55 -1.55 -7.31 11.05
N ALA A 56 -2.81 -6.89 11.11
CA ALA A 56 -3.35 -5.82 10.27
C ALA A 56 -2.63 -4.48 10.51
N CYS A 57 -2.35 -4.15 11.76
CA CYS A 57 -1.59 -2.95 12.12
C CYS A 57 -0.13 -3.03 11.67
N PHE A 58 0.52 -4.19 11.81
CA PHE A 58 1.88 -4.40 11.31
C PHE A 58 1.94 -4.21 9.79
N GLN A 59 1.05 -4.86 9.04
CA GLN A 59 0.99 -4.74 7.57
C GLN A 59 0.64 -3.32 7.10
N MET A 60 -0.16 -2.59 7.88
CA MET A 60 -0.46 -1.19 7.60
C MET A 60 0.80 -0.32 7.57
N THR A 61 1.80 -0.63 8.39
CA THR A 61 3.07 0.13 8.39
C THR A 61 3.82 0.00 7.06
N PHE A 62 3.76 -1.17 6.41
CA PHE A 62 4.33 -1.40 5.07
C PHE A 62 3.59 -0.59 4.01
N ALA A 63 2.25 -0.53 4.09
CA ALA A 63 1.44 0.29 3.19
C ALA A 63 1.77 1.78 3.32
N ILE A 64 1.91 2.26 4.57
CA ILE A 64 2.24 3.64 4.89
C ILE A 64 3.63 4.01 4.36
N ILE A 65 4.65 3.17 4.59
CA ILE A 65 6.02 3.48 4.17
C ILE A 65 6.18 3.39 2.65
N ALA A 66 5.55 2.41 1.99
CA ALA A 66 5.55 2.31 0.52
C ALA A 66 4.99 3.58 -0.12
N SER A 67 3.86 4.06 0.41
CA SER A 67 3.23 5.31 -0.02
C SER A 67 4.11 6.55 0.28
N ALA A 68 4.79 6.56 1.44
CA ALA A 68 5.67 7.67 1.84
C ALA A 68 6.91 7.79 0.94
N ILE A 69 7.45 6.67 0.43
CA ILE A 69 8.61 6.65 -0.46
C ILE A 69 8.32 7.43 -1.75
N ILE A 70 7.12 7.28 -2.32
CA ILE A 70 6.70 7.99 -3.55
C ILE A 70 6.86 9.51 -3.39
N SER A 71 6.59 10.04 -2.18
CA SER A 71 6.68 11.47 -1.88
C SER A 71 8.04 12.09 -2.21
N GLY A 72 9.13 11.33 -2.06
CA GLY A 72 10.49 11.80 -2.32
C GLY A 72 10.70 12.22 -3.77
N SER A 73 10.01 11.55 -4.70
CA SER A 73 10.05 11.90 -6.12
C SER A 73 9.17 13.10 -6.47
N LEU A 74 8.17 13.46 -5.67
CA LEU A 74 7.15 14.46 -6.04
C LEU A 74 7.23 15.75 -5.24
N VAL A 75 8.12 15.80 -4.25
CA VAL A 75 8.34 16.97 -3.40
C VAL A 75 8.61 18.23 -4.25
N GLU A 76 7.97 19.33 -3.84
CA GLU A 76 8.07 20.68 -4.47
C GLU A 76 7.54 20.82 -5.90
N ARG A 77 7.01 19.76 -6.53
CA ARG A 77 6.51 19.83 -7.91
C ARG A 77 5.08 19.33 -8.12
N MET A 78 4.43 18.81 -7.09
CA MET A 78 3.03 18.37 -7.15
C MET A 78 2.16 19.15 -6.15
N ARG A 79 0.93 19.51 -6.57
CA ARG A 79 -0.05 20.08 -5.63
C ARG A 79 -0.41 19.08 -4.54
N PHE A 80 -0.53 19.55 -3.31
CA PHE A 80 -0.81 18.69 -2.15
C PHE A 80 -2.11 17.89 -2.28
N SER A 81 -3.20 18.52 -2.75
CA SER A 81 -4.48 17.83 -2.95
C SER A 81 -4.40 16.71 -3.99
N ALA A 82 -3.68 16.94 -5.09
CA ALA A 82 -3.44 15.92 -6.11
C ALA A 82 -2.60 14.77 -5.54
N TYR A 83 -1.58 15.07 -4.73
CA TYR A 83 -0.77 14.06 -4.05
C TYR A 83 -1.60 13.23 -3.06
N ALA A 84 -2.47 13.86 -2.27
CA ALA A 84 -3.35 13.19 -1.34
C ALA A 84 -4.33 12.22 -2.04
N ALA A 85 -4.96 12.67 -3.13
CA ALA A 85 -5.84 11.83 -3.95
C ALA A 85 -5.07 10.66 -4.58
N MET A 86 -3.87 10.94 -5.11
CA MET A 86 -3.00 9.90 -5.67
C MET A 86 -2.64 8.85 -4.63
N LEU A 87 -2.29 9.23 -3.40
CA LEU A 87 -2.00 8.26 -2.34
C LEU A 87 -3.19 7.35 -2.01
N ALA A 88 -4.40 7.92 -1.91
CA ALA A 88 -5.60 7.16 -1.60
C ALA A 88 -5.94 6.15 -2.71
N LEU A 89 -5.81 6.56 -3.97
CA LEU A 89 -6.02 5.68 -5.11
C LEU A 89 -4.92 4.64 -5.24
N TRP A 90 -3.66 5.04 -5.05
CA TRP A 90 -2.52 4.15 -5.18
C TRP A 90 -2.49 3.08 -4.08
N SER A 91 -2.81 3.43 -2.83
CA SER A 91 -2.86 2.46 -1.74
C SER A 91 -3.91 1.36 -1.97
N LEU A 92 -5.04 1.71 -2.58
CA LEU A 92 -6.13 0.77 -2.86
C LEU A 92 -5.97 0.03 -4.18
N LEU A 93 -5.59 0.71 -5.26
CA LEU A 93 -5.62 0.12 -6.61
C LEU A 93 -4.29 -0.51 -7.02
N ILE A 94 -3.19 -0.13 -6.35
CA ILE A 94 -1.85 -0.66 -6.66
C ILE A 94 -1.32 -1.46 -5.48
N TYR A 95 -1.19 -0.83 -4.30
CA TYR A 95 -0.54 -1.49 -3.17
C TYR A 95 -1.34 -2.68 -2.66
N ALA A 96 -2.64 -2.54 -2.37
CA ALA A 96 -3.43 -3.65 -1.82
C ALA A 96 -3.51 -4.88 -2.75
N PRO A 97 -3.79 -4.74 -4.06
CA PRO A 97 -3.73 -5.87 -4.99
C PRO A 97 -2.34 -6.49 -5.10
N LEU A 98 -1.28 -5.68 -5.19
CA LEU A 98 0.09 -6.20 -5.26
C LEU A 98 0.49 -6.94 -3.98
N CYS A 99 0.09 -6.42 -2.82
CA CYS A 99 0.23 -7.10 -1.53
C CYS A 99 -0.50 -8.45 -1.55
N HIS A 100 -1.73 -8.49 -2.08
CA HIS A 100 -2.47 -9.73 -2.23
C HIS A 100 -1.73 -10.74 -3.11
N TRP A 101 -1.22 -10.30 -4.26
CA TRP A 101 -0.51 -11.17 -5.21
C TRP A 101 0.68 -11.87 -4.56
N VAL A 102 1.41 -11.18 -3.67
CA VAL A 102 2.68 -11.66 -3.12
C VAL A 102 2.52 -12.28 -1.73
N TRP A 103 1.71 -11.69 -0.85
CA TRP A 103 1.59 -12.06 0.57
C TRP A 103 0.21 -12.53 0.99
N GLY A 104 -0.83 -12.20 0.23
CA GLY A 104 -2.22 -12.47 0.57
C GLY A 104 -2.79 -13.77 0.02
N GLY A 105 -1.93 -14.70 -0.43
CA GLY A 105 -2.36 -15.93 -1.09
C GLY A 105 -2.68 -15.78 -2.59
N GLY A 106 -2.23 -14.70 -3.23
CA GLY A 106 -2.41 -14.50 -4.66
C GLY A 106 -1.35 -15.20 -5.53
N TRP A 107 -1.47 -14.99 -6.84
CA TRP A 107 -0.76 -15.79 -7.85
C TRP A 107 0.78 -15.68 -7.82
N ILE A 108 1.36 -14.54 -7.41
CA ILE A 108 2.83 -14.39 -7.35
C ILE A 108 3.39 -15.24 -6.22
N GLY A 109 2.71 -15.28 -5.07
CA GLY A 109 3.03 -16.19 -3.97
C GLY A 109 2.91 -17.66 -4.40
N GLU A 110 1.84 -18.02 -5.11
CA GLU A 110 1.65 -19.39 -5.63
C GLU A 110 2.71 -19.83 -6.64
N LEU A 111 3.29 -18.89 -7.40
CA LEU A 111 4.43 -19.15 -8.29
C LEU A 111 5.75 -19.40 -7.54
N GLY A 112 5.78 -19.25 -6.22
CA GLY A 112 6.97 -19.47 -5.38
C GLY A 112 7.90 -18.26 -5.29
N ALA A 113 7.38 -17.05 -5.52
CA ALA A 113 8.17 -15.83 -5.35
C ALA A 113 8.62 -15.65 -3.89
N LEU A 114 9.90 -15.35 -3.70
CA LEU A 114 10.48 -15.12 -2.38
C LEU A 114 10.59 -13.61 -2.13
N ASP A 115 9.60 -13.04 -1.46
CA ASP A 115 9.59 -11.65 -1.01
C ASP A 115 9.28 -11.58 0.49
N PHE A 116 10.32 -11.61 1.32
CA PHE A 116 10.17 -11.70 2.77
C PHE A 116 9.66 -10.40 3.42
N ALA A 117 10.10 -9.23 2.93
CA ALA A 117 9.88 -7.95 3.60
C ALA A 117 9.58 -6.79 2.63
N GLY A 118 9.24 -7.07 1.38
CA GLY A 118 8.60 -6.09 0.50
C GLY A 118 9.52 -5.57 -0.57
N GLY A 119 10.48 -6.37 -1.03
CA GLY A 119 11.27 -6.05 -2.22
C GLY A 119 10.37 -5.67 -3.39
N THR A 120 9.34 -6.48 -3.65
CA THR A 120 8.34 -6.22 -4.69
C THR A 120 7.24 -5.29 -4.20
N VAL A 121 6.58 -5.67 -3.10
CA VAL A 121 5.35 -4.99 -2.62
C VAL A 121 5.61 -3.54 -2.19
N VAL A 122 6.79 -3.24 -1.61
CA VAL A 122 7.14 -1.91 -1.11
C VAL A 122 8.12 -1.21 -2.05
N HIS A 123 9.30 -1.78 -2.27
CA HIS A 123 10.42 -1.03 -2.87
C HIS A 123 10.28 -0.87 -4.39
N ILE A 124 10.07 -1.96 -5.13
CA ILE A 124 9.88 -1.90 -6.59
C ILE A 124 8.61 -1.12 -6.92
N SER A 125 7.49 -1.42 -6.25
CA SER A 125 6.21 -0.76 -6.51
C SER A 125 6.28 0.76 -6.32
N SER A 126 6.81 1.22 -5.18
CA SER A 126 6.92 2.65 -4.86
C SER A 126 8.00 3.34 -5.70
N GLY A 127 9.12 2.66 -5.98
CA GLY A 127 10.19 3.16 -6.83
C GLY A 127 9.73 3.42 -8.27
N VAL A 128 9.06 2.43 -8.88
CA VAL A 128 8.49 2.58 -10.23
C VAL A 128 7.39 3.65 -10.24
N SER A 129 6.52 3.67 -9.23
CA SER A 129 5.45 4.67 -9.13
C SER A 129 6.01 6.08 -9.01
N GLY A 130 7.05 6.28 -8.18
CA GLY A 130 7.74 7.55 -8.05
C GLY A 130 8.45 7.98 -9.33
N TYR A 131 9.09 7.06 -10.03
CA TYR A 131 9.70 7.33 -11.33
C TYR A 131 8.66 7.80 -12.36
N VAL A 132 7.57 7.04 -12.54
CA VAL A 132 6.51 7.36 -13.50
C VAL A 132 5.81 8.67 -13.14
N ALA A 133 5.42 8.85 -11.88
CA ALA A 133 4.77 10.08 -11.44
C ALA A 133 5.70 11.30 -11.59
N GLY A 134 6.98 11.14 -11.24
CA GLY A 134 7.99 12.18 -11.40
C GLY A 134 8.25 12.54 -12.87
N PHE A 135 8.19 11.56 -13.77
CA PHE A 135 8.27 11.77 -15.22
C PHE A 135 7.06 12.55 -15.74
N ILE A 136 5.84 12.17 -15.35
CA ILE A 136 4.59 12.82 -15.78
C ILE A 136 4.52 14.28 -15.27
N VAL A 137 4.90 14.53 -14.01
CA VAL A 137 4.86 15.87 -13.41
C VAL A 137 5.92 16.80 -14.02
N GLY A 138 7.03 16.25 -14.51
CA GLY A 138 8.10 17.00 -15.15
C GLY A 138 9.09 17.66 -14.18
N PRO A 139 10.08 18.40 -14.70
CA PRO A 139 11.17 18.96 -13.91
C PRO A 139 10.73 20.10 -12.99
N ARG A 140 11.48 20.31 -11.90
CA ARG A 140 11.30 21.49 -11.05
C ARG A 140 11.61 22.74 -11.86
N ARG A 141 10.71 23.72 -11.83
CA ARG A 141 10.97 25.04 -12.40
C ARG A 141 11.67 25.87 -11.34
N HIS A 142 12.99 26.01 -11.45
CA HIS A 142 13.69 27.06 -10.72
C HIS A 142 13.24 28.40 -11.31
N VAL A 143 12.49 29.18 -10.53
CA VAL A 143 12.34 30.61 -10.81
C VAL A 143 13.65 31.23 -10.35
N GLU A 144 14.54 31.55 -11.29
CA GLU A 144 15.60 32.53 -11.01
C GLU A 144 14.90 33.78 -10.46
N LYS A 145 15.19 34.11 -9.21
CA LYS A 145 14.75 35.35 -8.58
C LYS A 145 15.76 36.45 -8.87
#